data_AF-G9HD67-F1
#
_entry.id   AF-G9HD67-F1
#
_cell.length_a   1.000
_cell.length_b   1.000
_cell.length_c   1.000
_cell.angle_alpha   90.00
_cell.angle_beta   90.00
_cell.angle_gamma   90.00
#
_symmetry.space_group_name_H-M   'P 1'
#
loop_
_entity.id
_entity.type
_entity.pdbx_description
1 polymer ?
#
loop_
_entity_poly.entity_id
_entity_poly.type
_entity_poly.pdbx_seq_one_letter_code
_entity_poly.pdbx_strand_id
1 'polypeptide(L)' 'IAEVERVLGILDGAMLVVSAVEGVQPQTPLLFRSLQRLHVPTLLF' A
#
# COMPACT_ATOMS: atom_id res chain seq x y z
N ILE A 1 -8.41 -10.10 3.24
CA ILE A 1 -7.72 -9.14 4.15
C ILE A 1 -6.55 -9.81 4.87
N ALA A 2 -6.76 -10.93 5.56
CA ALA A 2 -5.72 -11.60 6.38
C ALA A 2 -4.39 -11.89 5.67
N GLU A 3 -4.41 -12.32 4.40
CA GLU A 3 -3.17 -12.61 3.67
C GLU A 3 -2.40 -11.35 3.28
N VAL A 4 -3.10 -10.30 2.85
CA VAL A 4 -2.49 -9.01 2.50
C VAL A 4 -1.78 -8.41 3.71
N GLU A 5 -2.46 -8.34 4.86
CA GLU A 5 -1.86 -7.80 6.08
C GLU A 5 -0.66 -8.61 6.56
N ARG A 6 -0.70 -9.95 6.44
CA ARG A 6 0.43 -10.81 6.77
C ARG A 6 1.64 -10.54 5.87
N VAL A 7 1.44 -10.34 4.57
CA VAL A 7 2.55 -10.07 3.63
C VAL A 7 3.12 -8.67 3.86
N LEU A 8 2.27 -7.67 4.18
CA LEU A 8 2.74 -6.31 4.46
C LEU A 8 3.74 -6.24 5.62
N GLY A 9 3.62 -7.10 6.62
CA GLY A 9 4.47 -7.10 7.82
C GLY A 9 5.92 -7.56 7.60
N ILE A 10 6.26 -8.09 6.42
CA ILE A 10 7.61 -8.59 6.10
C ILE A 10 8.30 -7.80 4.97
N LEU A 11 7.69 -6.69 4.52
CA LEU A 11 8.22 -5.91 3.42
C LEU A 11 9.29 -4.93 3.88
N ASP A 12 10.43 -4.92 3.18
CA ASP A 12 11.46 -3.88 3.33
C ASP A 12 11.11 -2.60 2.54
N GLY A 13 10.15 -2.69 1.63
CA GLY A 13 9.69 -1.58 0.78
C GLY A 13 8.45 -1.97 -0.04
N ALA A 14 7.74 -0.97 -0.55
CA ALA A 14 6.55 -1.17 -1.38
C ALA A 14 6.48 -0.16 -2.53
N MET A 15 5.79 -0.55 -3.61
CA MET A 15 5.38 0.35 -4.69
C MET A 15 3.85 0.38 -4.73
N LEU A 16 3.27 1.55 -4.51
CA LEU A 16 1.83 1.77 -4.61
C LEU A 16 1.52 2.37 -5.98
N VAL A 17 0.90 1.55 -6.84
CA VAL A 17 0.53 1.93 -8.21
C VAL A 17 -0.87 2.52 -8.20
N VAL A 18 -1.02 3.73 -8.75
CA VAL A 18 -2.30 4.41 -8.92
C VAL A 18 -2.52 4.64 -10.40
N SER A 19 -3.66 4.19 -10.92
CA SER A 19 -3.98 4.49 -12.31
C SER A 19 -4.23 5.97 -12.49
N ALA A 20 -3.59 6.57 -13.49
CA ALA A 20 -3.85 7.95 -13.89
C ALA A 20 -5.26 8.15 -14.48
N VAL A 21 -5.90 7.07 -14.98
CA VAL A 21 -7.22 7.11 -15.60
C VAL A 21 -8.32 6.97 -14.54
N GLU A 22 -8.22 5.93 -13.70
CA GLU A 22 -9.23 5.67 -12.66
C GLU A 22 -9.00 6.47 -11.37
N GLY A 23 -7.77 6.97 -11.15
CA GLY A 23 -7.40 7.71 -9.96
C GLY A 23 -7.35 6.86 -8.69
N VAL A 24 -7.52 7.52 -7.54
CA VAL A 24 -7.46 6.87 -6.22
C VAL A 24 -8.76 6.14 -5.93
N GLN A 25 -8.66 4.84 -5.64
CA GLN A 25 -9.80 3.99 -5.29
C GLN A 25 -10.01 3.96 -3.76
N PRO A 26 -11.21 3.60 -3.25
CA PRO A 26 -11.48 3.59 -1.80
C PRO A 26 -10.54 2.72 -0.95
N GLN A 27 -9.95 1.66 -1.53
CA GLN A 27 -8.99 0.79 -0.87
C GLN A 27 -7.58 1.41 -0.81
N THR A 28 -7.19 2.22 -1.80
CA THR A 28 -5.82 2.75 -1.93
C THR A 28 -5.35 3.51 -0.68
N PRO A 29 -6.17 4.40 -0.05
CA PRO A 29 -5.79 5.05 1.20
C PRO A 29 -5.62 4.06 2.37
N LEU A 30 -6.41 2.98 2.43
CA LEU A 30 -6.33 1.99 3.49
C LEU A 30 -5.02 1.19 3.41
N LEU A 31 -4.62 0.81 2.19
CA LEU A 31 -3.31 0.19 1.94
C LEU A 31 -2.17 1.14 2.29
N PHE A 32 -2.24 2.40 1.84
CA PHE A 32 -1.20 3.39 2.14
C PHE A 32 -1.04 3.64 3.63
N ARG A 33 -2.15 3.77 4.39
CA ARG A 33 -2.09 3.91 5.85
C ARG A 33 -1.49 2.68 6.53
N SER A 34 -1.72 1.49 5.98
CA SER A 34 -1.17 0.25 6.53
C SER A 34 0.35 0.20 6.35
N LEU A 35 0.85 0.55 5.16
CA LEU A 35 2.28 0.70 4.88
C LEU A 35 2.93 1.77 5.77
N GLN A 36 2.27 2.92 5.97
CA GLN A 36 2.74 3.97 6.87
C GLN A 36 2.85 3.49 8.33
N ARG A 37 1.85 2.78 8.85
CA ARG A 37 1.89 2.23 10.22
C ARG A 37 3.01 1.22 10.42
N LEU A 38 3.36 0.48 9.38
CA LEU A 38 4.45 -0.49 9.39
C LEU A 38 5.81 0.15 9.07
N HIS A 39 5.87 1.47 8.85
CA HIS A 39 7.07 2.21 8.46
C HIS A 39 7.75 1.66 7.20
N VAL A 40 6.99 1.07 6.28
CA VAL A 40 7.50 0.53 5.02
C VAL A 40 7.74 1.68 4.03
N PRO A 41 8.98 1.91 3.57
CA PRO A 41 9.26 2.88 2.52
C PRO A 41 8.42 2.60 1.28
N THR A 42 7.65 3.58 0.83
CA THR A 42 6.69 3.40 -0.28
C THR A 42 6.96 4.39 -1.40
N LEU A 43 7.17 3.88 -2.61
CA LEU A 43 7.20 4.67 -3.84
C LEU A 43 5.78 4.73 -4.45
N LEU A 44 5.40 5.90 -4.96
CA LEU A 44 4.15 6.09 -5.71
C LEU A 44 4.45 6.07 -7.21
N PHE A 45 3.67 5.28 -7.96
CA PHE A 45 3.74 5.21 -9.42
C PHE A 45 2.37 5.42 -10.03
#